data_AF-A0A554ICU8-F1
#
_entry.id   AF-A0A554ICU8-F1
#
_cell.length_a   1.000
_cell.length_b   1.000
_cell.length_c   1.000
_cell.angle_alpha   90.00
_cell.angle_beta   90.00
_cell.angle_gamma   90.00
#
_symmetry.space_group_name_H-M   'P 1'
#
loop_
_entity.id
_entity.type
_entity.pdbx_description
1 polymer ?
#
loop_
_entity_poly.entity_id
_entity_poly.type
_entity_poly.pdbx_seq_one_letter_code
_entity_poly.pdbx_strand_id
1 'polypeptide(L)'
;MLLTLIVFLAVLSLLVFVHEFGHFLAAKKFGIRVEEFGFGLPPRALSIKRGKTIYSINWLPIGGFVKLYGEDETEDRRQKTEDRNEAFLVRRLLW
;
A
#
# COMPACT_ATOMS: atom_id res chain seq x y z
N MET A 1 -17.80 -19.01 19.02
CA MET A 1 -16.33 -19.15 18.87
C MET A 1 -15.87 -18.70 17.49
N LEU A 2 -16.34 -19.32 16.40
CA LEU A 2 -15.99 -18.86 15.04
C LEU A 2 -16.56 -17.47 14.70
N LEU A 3 -17.86 -17.24 14.97
CA LEU A 3 -18.49 -15.94 14.71
C LEU A 3 -17.81 -14.80 15.51
N THR A 4 -17.50 -15.05 16.78
CA THR A 4 -16.79 -14.08 17.64
C THR A 4 -15.41 -13.73 17.08
N LEU A 5 -14.67 -14.71 16.55
CA LEU A 5 -13.38 -14.47 15.90
C LEU A 5 -13.52 -13.61 14.64
N ILE A 6 -14.51 -13.90 13.79
CA ILE A 6 -14.76 -13.13 12.56
C ILE A 6 -15.12 -11.68 12.89
N VAL A 7 -16.03 -11.46 13.85
CA VAL A 7 -16.43 -10.12 14.28
C VAL A 7 -15.25 -9.36 14.89
N PHE A 8 -14.43 -10.03 15.72
CA PHE A 8 -13.22 -9.45 16.29
C PHE A 8 -12.25 -8.95 15.21
N LEU A 9 -11.94 -9.80 14.22
CA LEU A 9 -11.06 -9.43 13.10
C LEU A 9 -11.66 -8.30 12.25
N ALA A 10 -12.97 -8.31 12.03
CA ALA A 10 -13.65 -7.24 11.29
C ALA A 10 -13.57 -5.89 12.01
N VAL A 11 -13.82 -5.86 13.32
CA VAL A 11 -13.70 -4.63 14.13
C VAL A 11 -12.26 -4.13 14.17
N LEU A 12 -11.28 -5.02 14.36
CA LEU A 12 -9.87 -4.66 14.36
C LEU A 12 -9.43 -4.10 13.00
N SER A 13 -9.87 -4.72 11.90
CA SER A 13 -9.62 -4.23 10.54
C SER A 13 -10.20 -2.83 10.33
N LEU A 14 -11.44 -2.60 10.78
CA LEU A 14 -12.08 -1.28 10.70
C LEU A 14 -11.34 -0.23 11.54
N LEU A 15 -10.91 -0.60 12.74
CA LEU A 15 -10.18 0.29 13.64
C LEU A 15 -8.84 0.73 13.03
N VAL A 16 -8.06 -0.22 12.49
CA VAL A 16 -6.82 0.09 11.77
C VAL A 16 -7.10 0.96 10.56
N PHE A 17 -8.13 0.64 9.76
CA PHE A 17 -8.48 1.46 8.60
C PHE A 17 -8.80 2.92 8.97
N VAL A 18 -9.57 3.14 10.04
CA VAL A 18 -9.88 4.48 10.53
C VAL A 18 -8.63 5.20 11.06
N HIS A 19 -7.71 4.49 11.71
CA HIS A 19 -6.42 5.04 12.15
C HIS A 19 -5.60 5.57 10.96
N GLU A 20 -5.43 4.75 9.92
CA GLU A 20 -4.72 5.13 8.69
C GLU A 20 -5.41 6.27 7.95
N PHE A 21 -6.75 6.27 7.93
CA PHE A 21 -7.51 7.38 7.40
C PHE A 21 -7.27 8.68 8.18
N GLY A 22 -7.06 8.60 9.49
CA GLY A 22 -6.64 9.71 10.34
C GLY A 22 -5.29 10.29 9.89
N HIS A 23 -4.29 9.44 9.68
CA HIS A 23 -2.98 9.86 9.14
C HIS A 23 -3.10 10.49 7.76
N PHE A 24 -3.89 9.88 6.88
CA PHE A 24 -4.17 10.42 5.55
C PHE A 24 -4.75 11.85 5.62
N LEU A 25 -5.77 12.06 6.46
CA LEU A 25 -6.38 13.37 6.65
C LEU A 25 -5.42 14.37 7.26
N ALA A 26 -4.62 13.96 8.26
CA ALA A 26 -3.60 14.80 8.87
C ALA A 26 -2.56 15.23 7.81
N ALA A 27 -2.00 14.29 7.06
CA ALA A 27 -1.04 14.56 5.99
C ALA A 27 -1.60 15.57 4.98
N LYS A 28 -2.85 15.40 4.53
CA LYS A 28 -3.52 16.33 3.61
C LYS A 28 -3.70 17.73 4.21
N LYS A 29 -4.04 17.84 5.49
CA LYS A 29 -4.19 19.12 6.19
C LYS A 29 -2.86 19.85 6.34
N PHE A 30 -1.77 19.14 6.60
CA PHE A 30 -0.42 19.71 6.75
C PHE A 30 0.32 19.90 5.41
N GLY A 31 -0.33 19.60 4.27
CA GLY A 31 0.29 19.73 2.94
C GLY A 31 1.35 18.66 2.64
N ILE A 32 1.44 17.61 3.45
CA ILE A 32 2.30 16.46 3.20
C ILE A 32 1.74 15.68 2.01
N ARG A 33 2.61 15.34 1.05
CA ARG A 33 2.21 14.56 -0.12
C ARG A 33 2.00 13.11 0.29
N VAL A 34 0.80 12.61 0.05
CA VAL A 34 0.48 11.17 0.14
C VAL A 34 0.62 10.56 -1.25
N GLU A 35 1.48 9.57 -1.39
CA GLU A 35 1.68 8.85 -2.65
C GLU A 35 0.56 7.85 -2.90
N GLU A 36 0.21 7.06 -1.88
CA GLU A 36 -0.83 6.05 -1.95
C GLU A 36 -1.63 5.98 -0.64
N PHE A 37 -2.94 5.81 -0.77
CA PHE A 37 -3.84 5.47 0.31
C PHE A 37 -4.62 4.22 -0.10
N GLY A 38 -4.38 3.13 0.61
CA GLY A 38 -4.88 1.81 0.25
C GLY A 38 -5.86 1.26 1.27
N PHE A 39 -6.96 0.66 0.79
CA PHE A 39 -7.80 -0.22 1.58
C PHE A 39 -7.33 -1.66 1.43
N GLY A 40 -7.13 -2.35 2.54
CA GLY A 40 -6.61 -3.72 2.56
C GLY A 40 -5.10 -3.84 2.33
N LEU A 41 -4.61 -5.07 2.36
CA LEU A 41 -3.20 -5.43 2.19
C LEU A 41 -2.92 -5.93 0.76
N PRO A 42 -1.73 -5.64 0.20
CA PRO A 42 -1.33 -6.09 -1.14
C PRO A 42 -1.43 -7.62 -1.28
N PRO A 43 -1.65 -8.15 -2.50
CA PRO A 43 -1.51 -7.49 -3.81
C PRO A 43 -2.66 -6.56 -4.21
N ARG A 44 -2.34 -5.52 -4.99
CA ARG A 44 -3.27 -4.50 -5.47
C ARG A 44 -4.28 -5.11 -6.45
N ALA A 45 -5.57 -4.92 -6.19
CA ALA A 45 -6.65 -5.37 -7.05
C ALA A 45 -7.07 -4.26 -8.02
N LEU A 46 -7.35 -3.07 -7.49
CA LEU A 46 -7.76 -1.89 -8.25
C LEU A 46 -7.05 -0.66 -7.70
N SER A 47 -6.81 0.33 -8.57
CA SER A 47 -6.38 1.65 -8.11
C SER A 47 -6.85 2.77 -9.00
N ILE A 48 -7.09 3.92 -8.40
CA ILE A 48 -7.51 5.14 -9.08
C ILE A 48 -6.60 6.26 -8.61
N LYS A 49 -5.93 6.92 -9.56
CA LYS A 49 -5.14 8.11 -9.26
C LYS A 49 -6.03 9.34 -9.25
N ARG A 50 -6.06 10.07 -8.14
CA ARG A 50 -6.70 11.40 -8.06
C ARG A 50 -5.69 12.44 -7.57
N GLY A 51 -5.34 13.36 -8.47
CA GLY A 51 -4.30 14.35 -8.22
C GLY A 51 -2.93 13.68 -8.04
N LYS A 52 -2.33 13.89 -6.86
CA LYS A 52 -1.02 13.34 -6.49
C LYS A 52 -1.09 12.03 -5.68
N THR A 53 -2.29 11.54 -5.38
CA THR A 53 -2.50 10.36 -4.53
C THR A 53 -3.16 9.24 -5.32
N ILE A 54 -2.62 8.04 -5.18
CA ILE A 54 -3.19 6.80 -5.66
C ILE A 54 -4.12 6.27 -4.57
N TYR A 55 -5.37 5.99 -4.91
CA TYR A 55 -6.32 5.31 -4.04
C TYR A 55 -6.38 3.87 -4.48
N SER A 56 -5.94 2.93 -3.65
CA SER A 56 -5.90 1.50 -4.00
C SER A 56 -6.89 0.68 -3.18
N ILE A 57 -7.39 -0.38 -3.80
CA ILE A 57 -8.16 -1.44 -3.18
C ILE A 57 -7.38 -2.71 -3.43
N ASN A 58 -7.03 -3.43 -2.38
CA ASN A 58 -6.23 -4.63 -2.45
C ASN A 58 -7.09 -5.89 -2.27
N TRP A 59 -6.54 -7.03 -2.69
CA TRP A 59 -7.26 -8.30 -2.66
C TRP A 59 -7.63 -8.78 -1.26
N LEU A 60 -6.84 -8.40 -0.25
CA LEU A 60 -7.12 -8.75 1.14
C LEU A 60 -7.75 -7.56 1.87
N PRO A 61 -9.08 -7.55 2.12
CA PRO A 61 -9.80 -6.39 2.66
C PRO A 61 -9.64 -6.26 4.19
N ILE A 62 -8.40 -6.27 4.66
CA ILE A 62 -8.03 -6.20 6.09
C ILE A 62 -7.24 -4.92 6.31
N GLY A 63 -7.78 -4.01 7.12
CA GLY A 63 -7.12 -2.75 7.48
C GLY A 63 -6.99 -1.76 6.32
N GLY A 64 -5.90 -1.00 6.33
CA GLY A 64 -5.51 -0.07 5.28
C GLY A 64 -4.06 0.34 5.47
N PHE A 65 -3.57 1.19 4.59
CA PHE A 65 -2.25 1.80 4.72
C PHE A 65 -2.23 3.19 4.07
N VAL A 66 -1.33 4.04 4.54
CA VAL A 66 -1.00 5.32 3.92
C VAL A 66 0.50 5.34 3.62
N LYS A 67 0.86 5.66 2.38
CA LYS A 67 2.24 5.83 1.92
C LYS A 67 2.53 7.31 1.79
N LEU A 68 3.32 7.85 2.72
CA LEU A 68 3.73 9.25 2.70
C LEU A 68 4.96 9.43 1.80
N TYR A 69 5.03 10.58 1.15
CA TYR A 69 6.15 10.93 0.28
C TYR A 69 7.46 10.97 1.08
N GLY A 70 8.42 10.14 0.69
CA GLY A 70 9.73 10.02 1.33
C GLY A 70 9.86 8.89 2.35
N GLU A 71 8.78 8.16 2.67
CA GLU A 71 8.82 7.04 3.63
C GLU A 71 9.36 5.75 3.01
N ASP A 72 9.22 5.60 1.69
CA ASP A 72 9.34 4.30 0.98
C ASP A 72 10.37 4.28 -0.17
N GLU A 73 11.18 5.34 -0.36
CA GLU A 73 12.17 5.41 -1.46
C GLU A 73 13.19 4.25 -1.44
N THR A 74 13.29 3.53 -0.32
CA THR A 74 14.16 2.36 -0.13
C THR A 74 13.61 1.06 -0.69
N GLU A 75 12.29 0.85 -0.73
CA GLU A 75 11.69 -0.44 -1.13
C GLU A 75 11.43 -0.52 -2.64
N ASP A 76 10.85 0.54 -3.24
CA ASP A 76 10.64 0.64 -4.69
C ASP A 76 11.96 0.61 -5.47
N ARG A 77 13.04 1.18 -4.87
CA ARG A 77 14.38 1.15 -5.47
C ARG A 77 14.99 -0.24 -5.40
N ARG A 78 14.72 -1.04 -4.37
CA ARG A 78 15.19 -2.44 -4.29
C ARG A 78 14.49 -3.32 -5.32
N GLN A 79 13.16 -3.33 -5.36
CA GLN A 79 12.40 -4.14 -6.34
C GLN A 79 12.76 -3.80 -7.79
N LYS A 80 12.85 -2.51 -8.13
CA LYS A 80 13.23 -2.09 -9.48
C LYS A 80 14.69 -2.44 -9.83
N THR A 81 15.58 -2.51 -8.83
CA THR A 81 16.98 -2.91 -9.03
C THR A 81 17.09 -4.42 -9.20
N GLU A 82 16.36 -5.21 -8.42
CA GLU A 82 16.26 -6.67 -8.52
C GLU A 82 15.75 -7.08 -9.91
N ASP A 83 14.60 -6.54 -10.34
CA ASP A 83 14.01 -6.82 -11.67
C ASP A 83 14.93 -6.41 -12.82
N ARG A 84 15.66 -5.30 -12.67
CA ARG A 84 16.61 -4.83 -13.68
C ARG A 84 17.83 -5.74 -13.76
N ASN A 85 18.31 -6.23 -12.62
CA ASN A 85 19.45 -7.15 -12.56
C ASN A 85 19.08 -8.52 -13.14
N GLU A 86 17.89 -9.04 -12.81
CA GLU A 86 17.33 -10.27 -13.41
C GLU A 86 17.23 -10.14 -14.93
N ALA A 87 16.60 -9.07 -15.44
CA ALA A 87 16.46 -8.83 -16.87
C ALA A 87 17.82 -8.68 -17.59
N PHE A 88 18.81 -8.08 -16.92
CA PHE A 88 20.16 -7.93 -17.45
C PHE A 88 20.91 -9.27 -17.48
N LEU A 89 20.78 -10.11 -16.43
CA LEU A 89 21.42 -11.42 -16.36
C LEU A 89 20.87 -12.39 -17.40
N VAL A 90 19.55 -12.44 -17.58
CA VAL A 90 18.90 -13.24 -18.64
C VAL A 90 19.40 -12.81 -20.02
N ARG A 91 19.53 -11.50 -20.25
CA ARG A 91 20.03 -10.96 -21.53
C ARG A 91 21.52 -11.23 -21.75
N ARG A 92 22.32 -11.46 -20.71
CA ARG A 92 23.74 -11.82 -20.80
C ARG A 92 23.97 -13.33 -20.98
N LEU A 93 23.06 -14.17 -20.52
CA LEU A 93 23.12 -15.63 -20.67
C LEU A 93 22.63 -16.15 -22.04
N LEU A 94 21.97 -15.29 -22.83
CA LEU A 94 21.42 -15.61 -24.16
C LEU A 94 22.34 -15.17 -25.34
N TRP A 95 23.63 -14.92 -25.07
CA TRP A 95 24.71 -14.73 -26.06
C TRP A 95 25.88 -15.65 -25.72
#